data_AF-A0A0D9VFT4-F1
#
_entry.id   AF-A0A0D9VFT4-F1
#
_cell.length_a   1.000
_cell.length_b   1.000
_cell.length_c   1.000
_cell.angle_alpha   90.00
_cell.angle_beta   90.00
_cell.angle_gamma   90.00
#
_symmetry.space_group_name_H-M   'P 1'
#
loop_
_entity.id
_entity.type
_entity.pdbx_description
1 polymer ?
#
loop_
_entity_poly.entity_id
_entity_poly.type
_entity_poly.pdbx_seq_one_letter_code
_entity_poly.pdbx_strand_id
1 'polypeptide(L)' 'MDNHQSELADELAEMKHLFCARPLTLAETIWEMDVETLTPYVPGDAKPVVSLINKFLGFPDD' A
#
# COMPACT_ATOMS: atom_id res chain seq x y z
N MET A 1 -18.03 1.82 5.31
CA MET A 1 -16.81 1.67 4.49
C MET A 1 -16.05 0.52 5.09
N ASP A 2 -15.60 -0.44 4.29
CA ASP A 2 -14.99 -1.67 4.80
C ASP A 2 -13.74 -1.35 5.63
N ASN A 3 -13.72 -1.79 6.88
CA ASN A 3 -12.67 -1.47 7.85
C ASN A 3 -11.25 -1.75 7.30
N HIS A 4 -11.12 -2.76 6.44
CA HIS A 4 -9.85 -3.15 5.82
C HIS A 4 -9.18 -2.04 4.98
N GLN A 5 -9.95 -1.16 4.32
CA GLN A 5 -9.36 -0.05 3.57
C GLN A 5 -8.80 1.02 4.50
N SER A 6 -9.46 1.27 5.63
CA SER A 6 -8.96 2.21 6.63
C SER A 6 -7.71 1.67 7.32
N GLU A 7 -7.70 0.39 7.68
CA GLU A 7 -6.55 -0.29 8.27
C GLU A 7 -5.32 -0.21 7.36
N LEU A 8 -5.47 -0.54 6.06
CA LEU A 8 -4.38 -0.42 5.09
C LEU A 8 -3.87 1.01 4.95
N ALA A 9 -4.77 2.01 4.92
CA ALA A 9 -4.37 3.40 4.81
C ALA A 9 -3.59 3.87 6.05
N ASP A 10 -4.00 3.44 7.24
CA ASP A 10 -3.33 3.77 8.49
C ASP A 10 -1.93 3.13 8.56
N GLU A 11 -1.77 1.85 8.16
CA GLU A 11 -0.47 1.17 8.07
C GLU A 11 0.48 1.84 7.05
N LEU A 12 -0.02 2.16 5.85
CA LEU A 12 0.78 2.83 4.82
C LEU A 12 1.19 4.25 5.23
N ALA A 13 0.35 4.95 6.00
CA ALA A 13 0.68 6.26 6.55
C ALA A 13 1.76 6.16 7.63
N GLU A 14 1.71 5.15 8.51
CA GLU A 14 2.75 4.88 9.52
C GLU A 14 4.12 4.62 8.86
N MET A 15 4.13 3.90 7.73
CA MET A 15 5.32 3.67 6.92
C MET A 15 5.74 4.88 6.05
N LYS A 16 5.00 5.99 6.12
CA LYS A 16 5.24 7.21 5.33
C LYS A 16 5.16 7.01 3.83
N HIS A 17 4.32 6.08 3.36
CA HIS A 17 4.07 5.89 1.93
C HIS A 17 2.98 6.81 1.38
N LEU A 18 2.10 7.31 2.26
CA LEU A 18 1.02 8.24 1.92
C LEU A 18 0.63 9.09 3.13
N PHE A 19 -0.17 10.13 2.88
CA PHE A 19 -0.91 10.82 3.94
C PHE A 19 -2.35 10.31 3.98
N CYS A 20 -2.81 9.85 5.15
CA CYS A 20 -4.17 9.42 5.38
C CYS A 20 -4.99 10.58 5.97
N ALA A 21 -6.16 10.86 5.39
CA ALA A 21 -7.08 11.89 5.87
C ALA A 21 -8.48 11.32 6.05
N ARG A 22 -9.20 11.86 7.04
CA ARG A 22 -10.65 11.66 7.20
C ARG A 22 -11.37 12.87 6.59
N PRO A 23 -12.68 12.77 6.28
CA PRO A 23 -13.42 13.90 5.69
C PRO A 23 -13.29 15.22 6.46
N LEU A 24 -13.18 15.15 7.79
CA LEU A 24 -13.01 16.32 8.67
C LEU A 24 -11.59 16.89 8.68
N THR A 25 -10.57 16.07 8.42
CA THR A 25 -9.16 16.47 8.50
C THR A 25 -8.55 16.74 7.12
N LEU A 26 -9.27 16.47 6.03
CA LEU A 26 -8.77 16.54 4.66
C LEU A 26 -8.13 17.90 4.31
N ALA A 27 -8.78 19.00 4.67
CA ALA A 27 -8.29 20.34 4.36
C ALA A 27 -6.96 20.63 5.07
N GLU A 28 -6.84 20.25 6.34
CA GLU A 28 -5.63 20.38 7.15
C GLU A 28 -4.51 19.50 6.58
N THR A 29 -4.80 18.22 6.31
CA THR A 29 -3.82 17.30 5.73
C THR A 29 -3.25 17.80 4.40
N ILE A 30 -4.09 18.35 3.51
CA ILE A 30 -3.62 18.90 2.22
C ILE A 30 -2.78 20.17 2.43
N TRP A 31 -3.08 20.97 3.44
CA TRP A 31 -2.34 22.19 3.72
C TRP A 31 -0.95 21.92 4.31
N GLU A 32 -0.87 20.91 5.19
CA GLU A 32 0.34 20.59 5.94
C GLU A 32 1.23 19.53 5.26
N MET A 33 0.73 18.83 4.24
CA MET A 33 1.49 17.75 3.61
C MET A 33 2.80 18.25 3.02
N ASP A 34 3.87 17.54 3.35
CA ASP A 34 5.17 17.67 2.71
C ASP A 34 5.49 16.38 1.97
N VAL A 35 5.29 16.40 0.65
CA VAL A 35 5.43 15.22 -0.22
C VAL A 35 6.87 14.71 -0.26
N GLU A 36 7.87 15.56 0.02
CA GLU A 36 9.28 15.17 0.05
C GLU A 36 9.59 14.22 1.22
N THR A 37 8.72 14.19 2.24
CA THR A 37 8.87 13.28 3.39
C THR A 37 8.37 11.87 3.12
N LEU A 38 7.68 11.64 2.00
CA LEU A 38 7.13 10.33 1.65
C LEU A 38 8.21 9.38 1.12
N THR A 39 8.16 8.15 1.59
CA THR A 39 8.96 7.04 1.06
C THR A 39 8.29 6.52 -0.20
N PRO A 40 8.98 6.44 -1.35
CA PRO A 40 8.43 5.84 -2.56
C PRO A 40 7.91 4.43 -2.29
N TYR A 41 6.68 4.17 -2.70
CA TYR A 41 6.12 2.82 -2.61
C TYR A 41 6.77 1.93 -3.67
N VAL A 42 7.45 0.87 -3.24
CA VAL A 42 8.07 -0.11 -4.13
C VAL A 42 7.05 -1.22 -4.39
N PRO A 43 6.59 -1.42 -5.64
CA PRO A 43 5.73 -2.54 -5.96
C PRO A 43 6.42 -3.85 -5.62
N GLY A 44 5.71 -4.76 -4.95
CA GLY A 44 6.23 -6.09 -4.68
C GLY A 44 6.52 -6.87 -5.96
N ASP A 45 7.57 -7.69 -5.96
CA ASP A 45 7.79 -8.64 -7.05
C ASP A 45 6.81 -9.82 -6.89
N ALA A 46 5.88 -9.96 -7.83
CA ALA A 46 4.90 -11.04 -7.83
C ALA A 46 5.47 -12.37 -8.34
N LYS A 47 6.62 -12.37 -9.03
CA LYS A 47 7.18 -13.59 -9.64
C LYS A 47 7.40 -14.74 -8.66
N PRO A 48 7.91 -14.53 -7.43
CA PRO A 48 8.07 -15.61 -6.47
C PRO A 48 6.74 -16.24 -6.06
N VAL A 49 5.70 -15.42 -5.89
CA VAL A 49 4.35 -15.88 -5.55
C VAL A 49 3.75 -16.69 -6.69
N VAL A 50 3.89 -16.19 -7.93
CA VAL A 50 3.42 -16.89 -9.14
C VAL A 50 4.12 -18.24 -9.29
N SER A 51 5.45 -18.29 -9.17
CA SER A 51 6.19 -19.57 -9.26
C SER A 51 5.79 -20.55 -8.15
N LEU A 52 5.55 -20.07 -6.91
CA LEU A 52 5.06 -20.92 -5.83
C LEU A 52 3.70 -21.55 -6.16
N ILE A 53 2.78 -20.75 -6.70
CA ILE A 53 1.43 -21.20 -7.11
C ILE A 53 1.54 -22.21 -8.27
N ASN A 54 2.33 -21.89 -9.30
CA ASN A 54 2.53 -22.78 -10.44
C ASN A 54 3.11 -24.13 -10.01
N LYS A 55 4.15 -24.12 -9.18
CA LYS A 55 4.73 -25.33 -8.60
C LYS A 55 3.72 -26.13 -7.79
N PHE A 56 2.90 -25.48 -6.96
CA PHE A 56 1.88 -26.15 -6.16
C PHE A 56 0.79 -26.80 -7.03
N LEU A 57 0.40 -26.15 -8.12
CA LEU A 57 -0.63 -26.62 -9.05
C LEU A 57 -0.10 -27.56 -10.14
N GLY A 58 1.22 -27.72 -10.25
CA GLY A 58 1.87 -28.57 -11.27
C GLY A 58 1.94 -27.93 -12.66
N PHE A 59 1.80 -26.60 -12.76
CA PHE A 59 2.06 -25.88 -13.99
C PHE A 59 3.57 -25.77 -14.24
N PRO A 60 4.03 -25.83 -15.51
CA PRO A 60 5.42 -25.55 -15.82
C PRO A 60 5.78 -24.10 -15.43
N ASP A 61 7.00 -23.90 -14.94
CA ASP A 61 7.57 -22.56 -14.86
C ASP A 61 7.96 -22.16 -16.30
N ASP A 62 7.36 -21.08 -16.82
CA ASP A 62 7.67 -20.51 -18.15
C ASP A 62 9.11 -20.02 -18.26
#